data_AF-A0AAD6YDJ5-F1
#
_entry.id   AF-A0AAD6YDJ5-F1
#
_cell.length_a   1.000
_cell.length_b   1.000
_cell.length_c   1.000
_cell.angle_alpha   90.00
_cell.angle_beta   90.00
_cell.angle_gamma   90.00
#
_symmetry.space_group_name_H-M   'P 1'
#
loop_
_entity.id
_entity.type
_entity.pdbx_description
1 polymer ?
#
loop_
_entity_poly.entity_id
_entity_poly.type
_entity_poly.pdbx_seq_one_letter_code
_entity_poly.pdbx_strand_id
1 'polypeptide(L)'
;TRLSEALAWCTANRSKPVGTLGDLNSRTQSDCPSSSQLTRVSSDTEPTNQRGAWLLRTCEEGTLDILNGTCFERGAPGGFTSFQPNGKAVVDYALFSRGFLNMLSVDSLQVVPVPSDWSDHAILALHVVIPPALSTA
;
A
#
# COMPACT_ATOMS: atom_id res chain seq x y z
N THR A 1 -7.49 -6.94 14.27
CA THR A 1 -7.87 -5.50 14.32
C THR A 1 -9.06 -5.30 13.40
N ARG A 2 -9.80 -4.18 13.50
CA ARG A 2 -10.91 -3.89 12.56
C ARG A 2 -10.45 -3.90 11.10
N LEU A 3 -9.21 -3.50 10.82
CA LEU A 3 -8.62 -3.56 9.49
C LEU A 3 -8.45 -5.01 9.00
N SER A 4 -7.89 -5.92 9.81
CA SER A 4 -7.77 -7.34 9.38
C SER A 4 -9.13 -7.99 9.18
N GLU A 5 -10.12 -7.65 10.00
CA GLU A 5 -11.49 -8.17 9.83
C GLU A 5 -12.12 -7.66 8.52
N ALA A 6 -11.96 -6.37 8.22
CA ALA A 6 -12.43 -5.79 6.97
C ALA A 6 -11.71 -6.39 5.76
N LEU A 7 -10.38 -6.53 5.82
CA LEU A 7 -9.60 -7.15 4.75
C LEU A 7 -10.00 -8.62 4.57
N ALA A 8 -10.12 -9.40 5.64
CA ALA A 8 -10.55 -10.79 5.56
C ALA A 8 -11.97 -10.92 4.97
N TRP A 9 -12.90 -10.04 5.36
CA TRP A 9 -14.25 -10.01 4.79
C TRP A 9 -14.23 -9.70 3.29
N CYS A 10 -13.48 -8.68 2.88
CA CYS A 10 -13.37 -8.29 1.48
C CYS A 10 -12.66 -9.37 0.63
N THR A 11 -11.61 -10.00 1.15
CA THR A 11 -10.84 -11.02 0.42
C THR A 11 -11.47 -12.41 0.44
N ALA A 12 -12.43 -12.67 1.33
CA ALA A 12 -13.20 -13.92 1.34
C ALA A 12 -13.92 -14.17 0.00
N ASN A 13 -14.36 -13.10 -0.68
CA ASN A 13 -14.90 -13.20 -2.02
C ASN A 13 -13.83 -12.94 -3.09
N ARG A 14 -13.12 -14.00 -3.48
CA ARG A 14 -12.02 -13.93 -4.47
C ARG A 14 -12.44 -13.51 -5.88
N SER A 15 -13.74 -13.34 -6.15
CA SER A 15 -14.23 -12.87 -7.46
C SER A 15 -14.11 -11.35 -7.65
N LYS A 16 -13.91 -10.59 -6.57
CA LYS A 16 -13.79 -9.13 -6.62
C LYS A 16 -12.36 -8.69 -6.33
N PRO A 17 -11.76 -7.84 -7.18
CA PRO A 17 -10.52 -7.15 -6.84
C PRO A 17 -10.69 -6.36 -5.53
N VAL A 18 -9.69 -6.44 -4.64
CA VAL A 18 -9.70 -5.75 -3.34
C VAL A 18 -8.49 -4.83 -3.29
N GLY A 19 -8.71 -3.62 -2.80
CA GLY A 19 -7.66 -2.64 -2.55
C GLY A 19 -7.95 -1.86 -1.28
N THR A 20 -6.92 -1.47 -0.55
CA THR A 20 -7.01 -0.51 0.55
C THR A 20 -5.87 0.49 0.48
N LEU A 21 -6.15 1.74 0.85
CA LEU A 21 -5.14 2.77 1.04
C LEU A 21 -5.35 3.43 2.40
N GLY A 22 -4.27 3.77 3.09
CA GLY A 22 -4.34 4.64 4.25
C GLY A 22 -3.17 4.49 5.22
N ASP A 23 -3.23 5.27 6.30
CA ASP A 23 -2.29 5.20 7.41
C ASP A 23 -2.48 3.91 8.20
N LEU A 24 -1.48 3.03 8.16
CA LEU A 24 -1.48 1.77 8.89
C LEU A 24 -0.58 1.81 10.11
N ASN A 25 0.11 2.94 10.36
CA ASN A 25 1.08 3.12 11.45
C ASN A 25 2.03 1.92 11.61
N SER A 26 2.41 1.34 10.49
CA SER A 26 3.21 0.12 10.38
C SER A 26 4.50 0.48 9.67
N ARG A 27 5.64 -0.08 10.08
CA ARG A 27 6.90 0.11 9.34
C ARG A 27 7.37 -1.25 8.88
N THR A 28 7.50 -1.40 7.56
CA THR A 28 7.84 -2.67 6.91
C THR A 28 9.19 -2.61 6.18
N GLN A 29 9.91 -1.48 6.25
CA GLN A 29 11.14 -1.25 5.49
C GLN A 29 10.94 -1.63 4.00
N SER A 30 11.79 -2.48 3.43
CA SER A 30 11.64 -3.04 2.08
C SER A 30 11.02 -4.46 2.08
N ASP A 31 10.61 -4.99 3.22
CA ASP A 31 10.09 -6.36 3.35
C ASP A 31 8.73 -6.53 2.68
N CYS A 32 8.57 -7.56 1.83
CA CYS A 32 7.29 -7.91 1.23
C CYS A 32 6.70 -9.18 1.83
N PRO A 33 5.39 -9.43 1.67
CA PRO A 33 4.81 -10.75 1.87
C PRO A 33 5.59 -11.79 1.05
N SER A 34 5.82 -12.99 1.58
CA SER A 34 6.59 -14.05 0.90
C SER A 34 5.96 -14.49 -0.42
N SER A 35 4.64 -14.35 -0.54
CA SER A 35 3.90 -14.64 -1.75
C SER A 35 3.97 -13.52 -2.78
N SER A 36 4.50 -12.34 -2.44
CA SER A 36 4.61 -11.22 -3.39
C SER A 36 5.61 -11.53 -4.49
N GLN A 37 5.26 -11.15 -5.71
CA GLN A 37 6.17 -11.20 -6.87
C GLN A 37 6.81 -9.83 -7.15
N LEU A 38 6.49 -8.82 -6.32
CA LEU A 38 6.96 -7.45 -6.52
C LEU A 38 8.24 -7.22 -5.72
N THR A 39 9.24 -6.65 -6.39
CA THR A 39 10.41 -6.09 -5.72
C THR A 39 10.06 -4.73 -5.14
N ARG A 40 10.29 -4.54 -3.83
CA ARG A 40 10.05 -3.27 -3.14
C ARG A 40 11.35 -2.65 -2.64
N VAL A 41 11.40 -1.32 -2.70
CA VAL A 41 12.37 -0.49 -1.98
C VAL A 41 11.67 0.47 -1.02
N SER A 42 12.37 0.94 0.00
CA SER A 42 11.87 1.94 0.95
C SER A 42 12.97 2.89 1.35
N SER A 43 12.64 4.17 1.46
CA SER A 43 13.51 5.21 2.02
C SER A 43 13.57 5.14 3.54
N ASP A 44 12.56 4.54 4.19
CA ASP A 44 12.58 4.24 5.63
C ASP A 44 13.51 3.07 5.90
N THR A 45 14.63 3.37 6.56
CA THR A 45 15.69 2.44 6.93
C THR A 45 15.49 1.85 8.32
N GLU A 46 14.48 2.30 9.08
CA GLU A 46 14.22 1.75 10.39
C GLU A 46 13.71 0.29 10.28
N PRO A 47 14.07 -0.58 11.24
CA PRO A 47 13.66 -1.98 11.19
C PRO A 47 12.15 -2.15 11.17
N THR A 48 11.70 -3.24 10.54
CA THR A 48 10.30 -3.66 10.59
C THR A 48 9.82 -3.77 12.03
N ASN A 49 8.79 -3.01 12.38
CA ASN A 49 8.24 -3.02 13.73
C ASN A 49 7.16 -4.11 13.89
N GLN A 50 6.65 -4.31 15.12
CA GLN A 50 5.64 -5.35 15.38
C GLN A 50 4.38 -5.18 14.51
N ARG A 51 3.96 -3.94 14.25
CA ARG A 51 2.81 -3.65 13.37
C ARG A 51 3.12 -3.94 11.91
N GLY A 52 4.35 -3.67 11.46
CA GLY A 52 4.84 -4.06 10.13
C GLY A 52 4.84 -5.56 9.94
N ALA A 53 5.38 -6.33 10.89
CA ALA A 53 5.35 -7.79 10.83
C ALA A 53 3.91 -8.34 10.78
N TRP A 54 2.99 -7.73 11.54
CA TRP A 54 1.57 -8.05 11.49
C TRP A 54 0.93 -7.71 10.12
N LEU A 55 1.28 -6.55 9.56
CA LEU A 55 0.79 -6.12 8.24
C LEU A 55 1.25 -7.07 7.13
N LEU A 56 2.52 -7.48 7.14
CA LEU A 56 3.08 -8.43 6.18
C LEU A 56 2.37 -9.78 6.24
N ARG A 57 2.10 -10.29 7.46
CA ARG A 57 1.31 -11.52 7.64
C ARG A 57 -0.12 -11.36 7.13
N THR A 58 -0.76 -10.24 7.42
CA THR A 58 -2.13 -9.94 6.96
C THR A 58 -2.20 -9.91 5.43
N CYS A 59 -1.18 -9.32 4.78
CA CYS A 59 -1.08 -9.32 3.33
C CYS A 59 -0.85 -10.72 2.76
N GLU A 60 0.01 -11.53 3.40
CA GLU A 60 0.24 -12.93 3.00
C GLU A 60 -1.06 -13.75 3.06
N GLU A 61 -1.78 -13.69 4.18
CA GLU A 61 -3.05 -14.40 4.38
C GLU A 61 -4.13 -13.93 3.38
N GLY A 62 -4.18 -12.63 3.09
CA GLY A 62 -5.11 -12.01 2.16
C GLY A 62 -4.71 -12.10 0.68
N THR A 63 -3.52 -12.64 0.37
CA THR A 63 -2.92 -12.60 -0.98
C THR A 63 -2.91 -11.16 -1.56
N LEU A 64 -2.48 -10.21 -0.73
CA LEU A 64 -2.35 -8.80 -1.06
C LEU A 64 -0.87 -8.44 -1.24
N ASP A 65 -0.62 -7.52 -2.16
CA ASP A 65 0.68 -6.94 -2.44
C ASP A 65 0.74 -5.49 -1.94
N ILE A 66 1.90 -5.08 -1.43
CA ILE A 66 2.18 -3.69 -1.06
C ILE A 66 2.72 -2.98 -2.29
N LEU A 67 2.04 -1.92 -2.75
CA LEU A 67 2.41 -1.20 -3.98
C LEU A 67 3.45 -0.12 -3.78
N ASN A 68 3.52 0.48 -2.59
CA ASN A 68 4.58 1.44 -2.27
C ASN A 68 5.94 0.81 -2.59
N GLY A 69 6.89 1.56 -3.12
CA GLY A 69 8.25 1.08 -3.39
C GLY A 69 8.40 0.11 -4.55
N THR A 70 7.33 -0.17 -5.30
CA THR A 70 7.37 -1.09 -6.46
C THR A 70 7.36 -0.32 -7.78
N CYS A 71 7.36 -1.03 -8.91
CA CYS A 71 7.17 -0.42 -10.24
C CYS A 71 5.81 0.26 -10.44
N PHE A 72 4.86 0.08 -9.53
CA PHE A 72 3.58 0.79 -9.59
C PHE A 72 3.69 2.20 -9.00
N GLU A 73 4.70 2.50 -8.16
CA GLU A 73 4.89 3.84 -7.60
C GLU A 73 5.69 4.73 -8.53
N ARG A 74 5.08 5.84 -8.95
CA ARG A 74 5.67 6.80 -9.88
C ARG A 74 6.69 7.71 -9.20
N GLY A 75 7.79 7.99 -9.90
CA GLY A 75 8.74 9.05 -9.55
C GLY A 75 9.83 8.57 -8.62
N ALA A 76 9.55 8.49 -7.32
CA ALA A 76 10.53 8.11 -6.29
C ALA A 76 10.00 6.94 -5.43
N PRO A 77 10.03 5.68 -5.94
CA PRO A 77 9.49 4.53 -5.25
C PRO A 77 9.99 4.40 -3.82
N GLY A 78 9.06 4.19 -2.89
CA GLY A 78 9.38 3.97 -1.48
C GLY A 78 9.66 5.29 -0.76
N GLY A 79 9.15 6.41 -1.28
CA GLY A 79 9.23 7.71 -0.65
C GLY A 79 8.52 7.74 0.71
N PHE A 80 9.01 8.57 1.62
CA PHE A 80 8.37 8.80 2.92
C PHE A 80 6.92 9.27 2.76
N THR A 81 6.04 8.75 3.61
CA THR A 81 4.62 9.10 3.63
C THR A 81 4.21 9.90 4.86
N SER A 82 5.02 9.88 5.92
CA SER A 82 4.84 10.71 7.13
C SER A 82 6.12 11.49 7.47
N PHE A 83 5.94 12.74 7.90
CA PHE A 83 6.97 13.77 8.12
C PHE A 83 6.75 14.48 9.46
N GLN A 84 7.28 13.90 10.54
CA GLN A 84 7.16 14.46 11.88
C GLN A 84 8.43 15.24 12.28
N PRO A 85 8.37 16.11 13.30
CA PRO A 85 9.56 16.83 13.78
C PRO A 85 10.73 15.92 14.15
N ASN A 86 10.44 14.70 14.61
CA ASN A 86 11.43 13.72 15.06
C ASN A 86 11.87 12.74 13.97
N GLY A 87 11.42 12.89 12.73
CA GLY A 87 11.84 12.03 11.64
C GLY A 87 10.75 11.77 10.60
N LYS A 88 11.10 10.90 9.65
CA LYS A 88 10.24 10.54 8.52
C LYS A 88 10.02 9.04 8.51
N ALA A 89 8.90 8.60 7.96
CA ALA A 89 8.53 7.18 7.93
C ALA A 89 7.72 6.83 6.68
N VAL A 90 7.74 5.56 6.32
CA VAL A 90 6.75 4.97 5.40
C VAL A 90 5.74 4.22 6.26
N VAL A 91 4.55 4.80 6.44
CA VAL A 91 3.48 4.26 7.31
C VAL A 91 2.11 4.21 6.65
N ASP A 92 1.90 5.03 5.62
CA ASP A 92 0.75 4.94 4.72
C ASP A 92 1.04 3.96 3.58
N TYR A 93 0.12 3.01 3.37
CA TYR A 93 0.28 1.97 2.37
C TYR A 93 -0.90 1.82 1.43
N ALA A 94 -0.59 1.40 0.21
CA ALA A 94 -1.50 0.89 -0.80
C ALA A 94 -1.37 -0.64 -0.87
N LEU A 95 -2.39 -1.38 -0.41
CA LEU A 95 -2.41 -2.85 -0.42
C LEU A 95 -3.46 -3.35 -1.42
N PHE A 96 -3.07 -4.23 -2.33
CA PHE A 96 -3.92 -4.63 -3.46
C PHE A 96 -3.86 -6.12 -3.73
N SER A 97 -5.00 -6.75 -4.01
CA SER A 97 -5.04 -8.14 -4.43
C SER A 97 -4.46 -8.30 -5.84
N ARG A 98 -3.90 -9.47 -6.14
CA ARG A 98 -3.34 -9.76 -7.46
C ARG A 98 -4.32 -9.53 -8.62
N GLY A 99 -5.60 -9.82 -8.41
CA GLY A 99 -6.64 -9.55 -9.40
C GLY A 99 -6.80 -8.06 -9.71
N PHE A 100 -6.54 -7.19 -8.73
CA PHE A 100 -6.53 -5.74 -8.91
C PHE A 100 -5.29 -5.26 -9.67
N LEU A 101 -4.13 -5.89 -9.47
CA LEU A 101 -2.88 -5.50 -10.15
C LEU A 101 -2.99 -5.56 -11.68
N ASN A 102 -3.76 -6.50 -12.21
CA ASN A 102 -4.03 -6.61 -13.65
C ASN A 102 -4.81 -5.41 -14.22
N MET A 103 -5.42 -4.59 -13.37
CA MET A 103 -6.15 -3.36 -13.73
C MET A 103 -5.28 -2.11 -13.60
N LEU A 104 -4.07 -2.24 -13.06
CA LEU A 104 -3.14 -1.14 -12.83
C LEU A 104 -2.11 -1.09 -13.95
N SER A 105 -1.79 0.14 -14.37
CA SER A 105 -0.58 0.40 -15.16
C SER A 105 0.61 0.63 -14.24
N VAL A 106 1.82 0.44 -14.78
CA VAL A 106 3.06 1.00 -14.18
C VAL A 106 2.83 2.48 -13.88
N ASP A 107 3.42 2.98 -12.80
CA ASP A 107 3.29 4.38 -12.34
C ASP A 107 1.85 4.81 -11.94
N SER A 108 0.97 3.86 -11.61
CA SER A 108 -0.42 4.15 -11.20
C SER A 108 -0.55 4.71 -9.78
N LEU A 109 0.40 4.44 -8.89
CA LEU A 109 0.47 4.96 -7.53
C LEU A 109 1.39 6.19 -7.47
N GLN A 110 0.96 7.23 -6.77
CA GLN A 110 1.76 8.42 -6.51
C GLN A 110 1.73 8.73 -5.02
N VAL A 111 2.91 9.02 -4.46
CA VAL A 111 3.07 9.63 -3.15
C VAL A 111 3.31 11.12 -3.40
N VAL A 112 2.32 11.95 -3.06
CA VAL A 112 2.35 13.40 -3.35
C VAL A 112 2.60 14.16 -2.05
N PRO A 113 3.80 14.75 -1.85
CA PRO A 113 4.05 15.61 -0.72
C PRO A 113 3.09 16.80 -0.72
N VAL A 114 2.64 17.20 0.46
CA VAL A 114 1.81 18.40 0.66
C VAL A 114 2.55 19.41 1.52
N PRO A 115 2.15 20.69 1.50
CA PRO A 115 2.70 21.69 2.41
C PRO A 115 2.60 21.22 3.87
N SER A 116 3.66 21.42 4.66
CA SER A 116 3.74 20.93 6.04
C SER A 116 2.76 21.60 7.01
N ASP A 117 2.20 22.74 6.62
CA ASP A 117 1.11 23.42 7.34
C ASP A 117 -0.27 22.81 7.05
N TRP A 118 -0.40 21.92 6.06
CA TRP A 118 -1.65 21.23 5.73
C TRP A 118 -1.74 19.86 6.39
N SER A 119 -0.64 19.10 6.37
CA SER A 119 -0.56 17.75 6.93
C SER A 119 0.90 17.36 7.13
N ASP A 120 1.15 16.51 8.13
CA ASP A 120 2.41 15.79 8.28
C ASP A 120 2.45 14.49 7.44
N HIS A 121 1.40 14.18 6.67
CA HIS A 121 1.35 13.05 5.74
C HIS A 121 1.30 13.50 4.28
N ALA A 122 1.98 12.75 3.40
CA ALA A 122 1.80 12.83 1.96
C ALA A 122 0.47 12.19 1.52
N ILE A 123 -0.05 12.61 0.38
CA ILE A 123 -1.24 12.00 -0.25
C ILE A 123 -0.81 10.72 -0.96
N LEU A 124 -1.54 9.62 -0.74
CA LEU A 124 -1.52 8.46 -1.62
C LEU A 124 -2.59 8.61 -2.71
N ALA A 125 -2.18 8.77 -3.96
CA ALA A 125 -3.08 8.86 -5.10
C ALA A 125 -2.92 7.64 -6.01
N LEU A 126 -4.03 6.97 -6.31
CA LEU A 126 -4.05 5.80 -7.19
C LEU A 126 -4.91 6.06 -8.43
N HIS A 127 -4.32 5.83 -9.59
CA HIS A 127 -5.00 5.88 -10.87
C HIS A 127 -5.42 4.48 -11.30
N VAL A 128 -6.72 4.25 -11.39
CA VAL A 128 -7.31 2.97 -11.78
C VAL A 128 -8.07 3.10 -13.08
N VAL A 129 -7.92 2.14 -13.98
CA VAL A 129 -8.77 2.02 -15.17
C VAL A 129 -9.85 1.00 -14.85
N ILE A 130 -11.09 1.45 -14.71
CA ILE A 130 -12.23 0.55 -14.45
C ILE A 130 -12.79 0.09 -15.80
N PRO A 131 -12.75 -1.22 -16.11
CA PRO A 131 -13.37 -1.75 -17.31
C PRO A 131 -14.87 -1.44 -17.36
N PRO A 132 -15.47 -1.22 -18.54
CA PRO A 132 -16.90 -0.93 -18.67
C PRO A 132 -17.81 -1.96 -17.99
N ALA A 133 -17.41 -3.24 -17.98
CA ALA A 133 -18.15 -4.34 -17.34
C ALA A 133 -18.27 -4.22 -15.81
N LEU A 134 -17.43 -3.39 -15.17
CA LEU A 134 -17.46 -3.12 -13.73
C LEU A 134 -18.08 -1.75 -13.40
N SER A 135 -18.48 -0.97 -14.41
CA SER A 135 -19.04 0.39 -14.22
C SER A 135 -20.54 0.42 -13.88
N THR A 136 -21.23 -0.73 -13.98
CA THR A 136 -22.69 -0.85 -13.81
C THR A 136 -23.11 -1.60 -12.55
N ALA A 137 -22.22 -1.78 -11.58
CA ALA A 137 -22.47 -2.49 -10.32
C ALA A 137 -22.91 -1.55 -9.19
#